data_AF-A0ABD5Z019-F1
#
_entry.id   AF-A0ABD5Z019-F1
#
_cell.length_a   1.000
_cell.length_b   1.000
_cell.length_c   1.000
_cell.angle_alpha   90.00
_cell.angle_beta   90.00
_cell.angle_gamma   90.00
#
_symmetry.space_group_name_H-M   'P 1'
#
loop_
_entity.id
_entity.type
_entity.pdbx_description
1 polymer ?
#
loop_
_entity_poly.entity_id
_entity_poly.type
_entity_poly.pdbx_seq_one_letter_code
_entity_poly.pdbx_strand_id
1 'polypeptide(L)'
;MTETDLVVELASDTNADSVNLINPNGEMNSLQRVQEGATQVTFQLLGEAEDGYTPGEYRVVAVTGDDTIGETTISLEPELTITAVKWAQNHPDMDWDKDRSTWQQLAAFSIENTGNAPSFLTMAQWTDAPLCRVKSQKTMEFGHNTLLPASETTTVYSSAPIYQTEGRLGMGAHVNCSDLGTAPLTVTGIVQAGANPSYLQTIEYGGTNNSCELTIVDGGPTDSTQTTSNGEDA
;
A
#
# COMPACT_ATOMS: atom_id res chain seq x y z
N MET A 1 -5.23 -3.10 17.25
CA MET A 1 -5.34 -2.17 16.12
C MET A 1 -3.95 -1.59 15.92
N THR A 2 -3.45 -1.58 14.70
CA THR A 2 -2.12 -1.04 14.40
C THR A 2 -2.32 0.44 14.08
N GLU A 3 -1.81 1.30 14.94
CA GLU A 3 -1.89 2.75 14.81
C GLU A 3 -0.46 3.31 14.74
N THR A 4 -0.30 4.48 14.15
CA THR A 4 1.00 5.14 14.10
C THR A 4 0.84 6.61 14.39
N ASP A 5 1.68 7.09 15.30
CA ASP A 5 1.54 8.40 15.89
C ASP A 5 2.76 9.28 15.63
N LEU A 6 2.52 10.58 15.49
CA LEU A 6 3.51 11.62 15.62
C LEU A 6 3.62 12.02 17.10
N VAL A 7 4.78 11.78 17.69
CA VAL A 7 5.10 12.20 19.06
C VAL A 7 5.89 13.50 19.01
N VAL A 8 5.35 14.52 19.65
CA VAL A 8 5.99 15.83 19.83
C VAL A 8 6.50 15.93 21.26
N GLU A 9 7.80 16.14 21.41
CA GLU A 9 8.42 16.39 22.71
C GLU A 9 8.45 17.89 23.02
N LEU A 10 8.03 18.25 24.23
CA LEU A 10 8.10 19.60 24.75
C LEU A 10 9.37 19.73 25.60
N ALA A 11 10.08 20.84 25.44
CA ALA A 11 11.21 21.13 26.32
C ALA A 11 10.72 21.26 27.78
N SER A 12 11.55 20.85 28.74
CA SER A 12 11.16 20.74 30.16
C SER A 12 10.71 22.05 30.83
N ASP A 13 11.03 23.19 30.24
CA ASP A 13 10.67 24.54 30.67
C ASP A 13 9.52 25.15 29.86
N THR A 14 8.97 24.40 28.89
CA THR A 14 7.83 24.83 28.06
C THR A 14 6.54 24.67 28.84
N ASN A 15 5.84 25.78 29.10
CA ASN A 15 4.50 25.79 29.67
C ASN A 15 3.49 26.17 28.58
N ALA A 16 3.18 25.23 27.69
CA ALA A 16 2.18 25.39 26.64
C ALA A 16 0.78 25.01 27.14
N ASP A 17 -0.27 25.69 26.68
CA ASP A 17 -1.65 25.26 26.89
C ASP A 17 -2.07 24.19 25.86
N SER A 18 -1.55 24.29 24.64
CA SER A 18 -1.81 23.33 23.57
C SER A 18 -0.69 23.28 22.53
N VAL A 19 -0.67 22.18 21.79
CA VAL A 19 0.14 22.00 20.58
C VAL A 19 -0.80 21.82 19.40
N ASN A 20 -0.58 22.63 18.37
CA ASN A 20 -1.32 22.59 17.13
C ASN A 20 -0.46 21.97 16.04
N LEU A 21 -1.04 21.03 15.31
CA LEU A 21 -0.46 20.47 14.10
C LEU A 21 -1.16 21.12 12.91
N ILE A 22 -0.39 21.85 12.11
CA ILE A 22 -0.86 22.51 10.89
C ILE A 22 -0.36 21.68 9.71
N ASN A 23 -1.26 21.30 8.82
CA ASN A 23 -0.95 20.47 7.65
C ASN A 23 -0.20 21.29 6.56
N PRO A 24 0.24 20.62 5.48
CA PRO A 24 0.93 21.30 4.37
C PRO A 24 0.08 22.31 3.61
N ASN A 25 -1.25 22.26 3.71
CA ASN A 25 -2.14 23.23 3.05
C ASN A 25 -2.35 24.52 3.89
N GLY A 26 -1.81 24.55 5.12
CA GLY A 26 -1.91 25.68 6.05
C GLY A 26 -3.14 25.64 6.96
N GLU A 27 -3.99 24.62 6.85
CA GLU A 27 -5.13 24.41 7.73
C GLU A 27 -4.70 23.70 9.03
N MET A 28 -5.41 24.00 10.12
CA MET A 28 -5.24 23.27 11.37
C MET A 28 -5.72 21.83 11.15
N ASN A 29 -4.79 20.88 11.23
CA ASN A 29 -5.09 19.47 11.14
C ASN A 29 -5.68 18.97 12.46
N SER A 30 -4.95 19.21 13.55
CA SER A 30 -5.28 18.66 14.86
C SER A 30 -4.78 19.59 15.97
N LEU A 31 -5.47 19.58 17.11
CA LEU A 31 -5.12 20.32 18.31
C LEU A 31 -5.09 19.35 19.49
N GLN A 32 -4.02 19.40 20.27
CA GLN A 32 -3.88 18.62 21.48
C GLN A 32 -3.61 19.54 22.67
N ARG A 33 -4.40 19.41 23.72
CA ARG A 33 -4.19 20.15 24.97
C ARG A 33 -3.04 19.53 25.74
N VAL A 34 -2.15 20.38 26.25
CA VAL A 34 -1.04 19.94 27.08
C VAL A 34 -1.56 19.85 28.51
N GLN A 35 -1.45 18.67 29.11
CA GLN A 35 -1.77 18.50 30.53
C GLN A 35 -0.65 19.06 31.40
N GLU A 36 -0.97 19.53 32.60
CA GLU A 36 0.03 20.05 33.52
C GLU A 36 1.12 19.00 33.80
N GLY A 37 2.38 19.37 33.54
CA GLY A 37 3.54 18.49 33.69
C GLY A 37 3.77 17.49 32.55
N ALA A 38 2.98 17.52 31.48
CA ALA A 38 3.22 16.70 30.30
C ALA A 38 4.43 17.21 29.51
N THR A 39 5.32 16.28 29.12
CA THR A 39 6.51 16.57 28.31
C THR A 39 6.36 16.08 26.88
N GLN A 40 5.25 15.42 26.55
CA GLN A 40 4.99 14.86 25.23
C GLN A 40 3.51 15.01 24.86
N VAL A 41 3.27 15.16 23.57
CA VAL A 41 1.94 15.22 22.95
C VAL A 41 1.94 14.30 21.74
N THR A 42 0.83 13.62 21.51
CA THR A 42 0.72 12.59 20.47
C THR A 42 -0.40 12.94 19.49
N PHE A 43 -0.12 12.84 18.20
CA PHE A 43 -1.09 12.99 17.12
C PHE A 43 -1.17 11.68 16.33
N GLN A 44 -2.36 11.11 16.22
CA GLN A 44 -2.56 9.91 15.42
C GLN A 44 -2.44 10.26 13.93
N LEU A 45 -1.55 9.58 13.21
CA LEU A 45 -1.32 9.80 11.78
C LEU A 45 -1.96 8.73 10.90
N LEU A 46 -1.91 7.47 11.35
CA LEU A 46 -2.38 6.31 10.61
C LEU A 46 -3.16 5.38 11.54
N GLY A 47 -4.09 4.62 10.96
CA GLY A 47 -4.88 3.64 11.69
C GLY A 47 -6.06 3.15 10.87
N GLU A 48 -6.70 2.07 11.31
CA GLU A 48 -7.84 1.46 10.62
C GLU A 48 -9.06 2.39 10.52
N ALA A 49 -9.20 3.34 11.44
CA ALA A 49 -10.27 4.32 11.47
C ALA A 49 -9.91 5.68 10.84
N GLU A 50 -8.65 5.87 10.45
CA GLU A 50 -8.14 7.15 9.96
C GLU A 50 -8.11 7.18 8.43
N ASP A 51 -8.34 8.37 7.85
CA ASP A 51 -8.18 8.59 6.41
C ASP A 51 -6.70 8.75 6.01
N GLY A 52 -5.79 8.75 6.98
CA GLY A 52 -4.36 8.99 6.81
C GLY A 52 -3.97 10.46 7.00
N TYR A 53 -2.75 10.78 6.57
CA TYR A 53 -2.22 12.14 6.60
C TYR A 53 -1.84 12.59 5.18
N THR A 54 -1.87 13.90 4.93
CA THR A 54 -1.45 14.48 3.66
C THR A 54 0.07 14.63 3.64
N PRO A 55 0.81 13.98 2.72
CA PRO A 55 2.25 14.16 2.63
C PRO A 55 2.66 15.63 2.45
N GLY A 56 3.76 16.03 3.06
CA GLY A 56 4.28 17.39 2.98
C GLY A 56 4.95 17.89 4.26
N GLU A 57 5.21 19.20 4.29
CA GLU A 57 5.74 19.89 5.47
C GLU A 57 4.61 20.29 6.43
N TYR A 58 4.67 19.78 7.65
CA TYR A 58 3.80 20.14 8.75
C TYR A 58 4.48 21.16 9.65
N ARG A 59 3.69 22.07 10.21
CA ARG A 59 4.13 23.00 11.25
C ARG A 59 3.54 22.58 12.58
N VAL A 60 4.40 22.43 13.59
CA VAL A 60 4.04 22.11 14.96
C VAL A 60 4.20 23.37 15.79
N VAL A 61 3.10 23.87 16.35
CA VAL A 61 3.07 25.17 17.03
C VAL A 61 2.60 24.98 18.47
N ALA A 62 3.45 25.33 19.43
CA ALA A 62 3.10 25.38 20.84
C ALA A 62 2.56 26.78 21.19
N VAL A 63 1.41 26.83 21.85
CA VAL A 63 0.66 28.07 22.15
C VAL A 63 0.28 28.15 23.62
N THR A 64 0.29 29.37 24.16
CA THR A 64 -0.17 29.72 25.52
C THR A 64 -1.05 30.96 25.43
N GLY A 65 -2.31 30.86 25.86
CA GLY A 65 -3.33 31.86 25.55
C GLY A 65 -3.43 32.07 24.03
N ASP A 66 -3.17 33.32 23.60
CA ASP A 66 -3.16 33.70 22.18
C ASP A 66 -1.73 33.78 21.60
N ASP A 67 -0.70 33.49 22.40
CA ASP A 67 0.71 33.66 22.02
C ASP A 67 1.35 32.35 21.58
N THR A 68 2.06 32.40 20.44
CA THR A 68 2.97 31.31 20.02
C THR A 68 4.24 31.36 20.84
N ILE A 69 4.53 30.29 21.57
CA ILE A 69 5.73 30.20 22.42
C ILE A 69 6.82 29.29 21.85
N GLY A 70 6.50 28.50 20.82
CA GLY A 70 7.45 27.66 20.12
C GLY A 70 6.88 27.14 18.81
N GLU A 71 7.77 26.92 17.85
CA GLU A 71 7.41 26.38 16.55
C GLU A 71 8.55 25.52 16.00
N THR A 72 8.19 24.41 15.36
CA THR A 72 9.09 23.60 14.54
C THR A 72 8.36 23.09 13.31
N THR A 73 9.12 22.66 12.31
CA THR A 73 8.58 21.96 11.14
C THR A 73 9.00 20.50 11.14
N ILE A 74 8.17 19.66 10.53
CA ILE A 74 8.47 18.26 10.24
C ILE A 74 7.95 17.92 8.85
N SER A 75 8.77 17.28 8.03
CA SER A 75 8.36 16.75 6.74
C SER A 75 7.90 15.31 6.91
N LEU A 76 6.71 15.00 6.42
CA LEU A 76 6.15 13.65 6.38
C LEU A 76 5.94 13.25 4.92
N GLU A 77 6.89 12.50 4.37
CA GLU A 77 6.92 12.11 2.96
C GLU A 77 7.16 10.60 2.86
N PRO A 78 6.12 9.79 2.63
CA PRO A 78 6.27 8.38 2.29
C PRO A 78 6.63 8.26 0.81
N GLU A 79 7.59 7.39 0.48
CA GLU A 79 7.96 7.10 -0.91
C GLU A 79 7.87 5.60 -1.13
N LEU A 80 6.75 5.15 -1.71
CA LEU A 80 6.42 3.73 -1.79
C LEU A 80 6.66 3.20 -3.20
N THR A 81 7.34 2.07 -3.29
CA THR A 81 7.52 1.34 -4.56
C THR A 81 7.27 -0.14 -4.33
N ILE A 82 6.42 -0.76 -5.16
CA ILE A 82 6.39 -2.23 -5.22
C ILE A 82 7.62 -2.66 -6.02
N THR A 83 8.56 -3.35 -5.38
CA THR A 83 9.85 -3.70 -5.99
C THR A 83 9.87 -5.10 -6.59
N ALA A 84 8.97 -5.98 -6.13
CA ALA A 84 8.88 -7.35 -6.62
C ALA A 84 7.47 -7.94 -6.44
N VAL A 85 7.10 -8.84 -7.35
CA VAL A 85 5.94 -9.73 -7.23
C VAL A 85 6.40 -11.17 -7.42
N LYS A 86 6.09 -12.01 -6.43
CA LYS A 86 6.51 -13.40 -6.33
C LYS A 86 5.31 -14.33 -6.34
N TRP A 87 5.41 -15.38 -7.14
CA TRP A 87 4.45 -16.47 -7.18
C TRP A 87 4.90 -17.62 -6.29
N ALA A 88 4.02 -18.13 -5.43
CA ALA A 88 4.33 -19.21 -4.49
C ALA A 88 4.84 -20.50 -5.15
N GLN A 89 4.38 -20.83 -6.36
CA GLN A 89 4.89 -21.99 -7.10
C GLN A 89 6.38 -21.85 -7.46
N ASN A 90 6.83 -20.63 -7.77
CA ASN A 90 8.22 -20.35 -8.15
C ASN A 90 9.11 -20.02 -6.94
N HIS A 91 8.51 -19.66 -5.80
CA HIS A 91 9.20 -19.31 -4.56
C HIS A 91 8.65 -20.09 -3.36
N PRO A 92 8.69 -21.43 -3.36
CA PRO A 92 8.05 -22.25 -2.32
C PRO A 92 8.74 -22.15 -0.94
N ASP A 93 9.90 -21.52 -0.89
CA ASP A 93 10.73 -21.29 0.29
C ASP A 93 10.21 -20.16 1.20
N MET A 94 9.35 -19.26 0.70
CA MET A 94 8.75 -18.20 1.51
C MET A 94 7.68 -18.73 2.49
N ASP A 95 7.26 -17.87 3.43
CA ASP A 95 6.36 -18.18 4.54
C ASP A 95 4.88 -18.22 4.12
N TRP A 96 4.56 -19.02 3.11
CA TRP A 96 3.19 -19.25 2.65
C TRP A 96 2.37 -20.03 3.68
N ASP A 97 1.05 -19.77 3.71
CA ASP A 97 0.07 -20.62 4.39
C ASP A 97 -0.11 -21.95 3.63
N LYS A 98 0.80 -22.90 3.86
CA LYS A 98 0.87 -24.20 3.17
C LYS A 98 -0.24 -25.16 3.56
N ASP A 99 -1.01 -24.87 4.62
CA ASP A 99 -2.19 -25.63 4.99
C ASP A 99 -3.35 -25.40 4.01
N ARG A 100 -3.32 -24.28 3.26
CA ARG A 100 -4.27 -24.03 2.17
C ARG A 100 -3.97 -24.90 0.97
N SER A 101 -4.97 -25.66 0.50
CA SER A 101 -4.88 -26.42 -0.77
C SER A 101 -4.50 -25.60 -2.01
N THR A 102 -4.66 -24.27 -1.98
CA THR A 102 -4.31 -23.34 -3.06
C THR A 102 -3.01 -22.58 -2.84
N TRP A 103 -2.21 -22.93 -1.84
CA TRP A 103 -1.07 -22.11 -1.44
C TRP A 103 -0.10 -21.82 -2.60
N GLN A 104 0.09 -22.77 -3.52
CA GLN A 104 0.92 -22.61 -4.70
C GLN A 104 0.41 -21.55 -5.69
N GLN A 105 -0.86 -21.15 -5.60
CA GLN A 105 -1.48 -20.14 -6.46
C GLN A 105 -1.46 -18.74 -5.82
N LEU A 106 -0.93 -18.60 -4.60
CA LEU A 106 -0.80 -17.32 -3.91
C LEU A 106 0.32 -16.48 -4.53
N ALA A 107 0.21 -15.18 -4.34
CA ALA A 107 1.22 -14.21 -4.69
C ALA A 107 1.73 -13.52 -3.42
N ALA A 108 2.95 -13.00 -3.47
CA ALA A 108 3.45 -12.04 -2.50
C ALA A 108 4.07 -10.88 -3.26
N PHE A 109 4.05 -9.69 -2.68
CA PHE A 109 4.71 -8.54 -3.26
C PHE A 109 5.43 -7.75 -2.18
N SER A 110 6.55 -7.14 -2.55
CA SER A 110 7.39 -6.37 -1.65
C SER A 110 7.17 -4.89 -1.91
N ILE A 111 6.78 -4.14 -0.89
CA ILE A 111 6.70 -2.68 -0.92
C ILE A 111 7.89 -2.14 -0.14
N GLU A 112 8.72 -1.36 -0.81
CA GLU A 112 9.79 -0.57 -0.19
C GLU A 112 9.28 0.85 0.08
N ASN A 113 9.52 1.35 1.29
CA ASN A 113 9.30 2.75 1.64
C ASN A 113 10.64 3.45 1.82
N THR A 114 11.09 4.21 0.81
CA THR A 114 12.32 5.01 0.88
C THR A 114 12.13 6.36 1.57
N GLY A 115 10.88 6.70 1.88
CA GLY A 115 10.49 7.96 2.50
C GLY A 115 10.84 8.02 3.98
N ASN A 116 10.59 9.20 4.57
CA ASN A 116 10.84 9.48 5.97
C ASN A 116 9.61 9.26 6.87
N ALA A 117 8.46 8.95 6.27
CA ALA A 117 7.20 8.77 6.98
C ALA A 117 6.52 7.44 6.62
N PRO A 118 5.80 6.83 7.57
CA PRO A 118 5.15 5.55 7.37
C PRO A 118 3.90 5.69 6.50
N SER A 119 3.43 4.60 5.92
CA SER A 119 2.11 4.54 5.31
C SER A 119 1.40 3.26 5.70
N PHE A 120 0.17 3.08 5.23
CA PHE A 120 -0.66 1.95 5.58
C PHE A 120 -1.30 1.35 4.34
N LEU A 121 -1.02 0.09 4.04
CA LEU A 121 -1.66 -0.64 2.94
C LEU A 121 -3.04 -1.13 3.38
N THR A 122 -4.08 -0.58 2.77
CA THR A 122 -5.49 -0.92 3.05
C THR A 122 -6.04 -1.92 2.04
N MET A 123 -5.50 -1.96 0.83
CA MET A 123 -6.01 -2.84 -0.23
C MET A 123 -4.93 -3.15 -1.27
N ALA A 124 -5.03 -4.33 -1.87
CA ALA A 124 -4.29 -4.71 -3.06
C ALA A 124 -5.27 -4.92 -4.22
N GLN A 125 -5.11 -4.14 -5.28
CA GLN A 125 -5.87 -4.28 -6.51
C GLN A 125 -5.06 -5.09 -7.51
N TRP A 126 -5.63 -6.20 -7.98
CA TRP A 126 -5.03 -7.07 -8.98
C TRP A 126 -5.81 -6.92 -10.29
N THR A 127 -5.16 -6.38 -11.32
CA THR A 127 -5.75 -6.18 -12.65
C THR A 127 -5.19 -7.18 -13.63
N ASP A 128 -6.07 -7.77 -14.44
CA ASP A 128 -5.73 -8.76 -15.49
C ASP A 128 -5.02 -10.04 -15.01
N ALA A 129 -5.02 -10.29 -13.69
CA ALA A 129 -4.50 -11.52 -13.12
C ALA A 129 -5.28 -12.77 -13.60
N PRO A 130 -4.67 -13.98 -13.58
CA PRO A 130 -5.37 -15.22 -13.90
C PRO A 130 -6.70 -15.37 -13.15
N LEU A 131 -6.72 -15.06 -11.84
CA LEU A 131 -7.93 -15.09 -11.03
C LEU A 131 -9.03 -14.14 -11.54
N CYS A 132 -8.66 -12.96 -12.05
CA CYS A 132 -9.60 -12.00 -12.64
C CYS A 132 -10.35 -12.63 -13.81
N ARG A 133 -9.65 -13.41 -14.66
CA ARG A 133 -10.23 -14.15 -15.78
C ARG A 133 -11.15 -15.27 -15.33
N VAL A 134 -10.79 -16.00 -14.28
CA VAL A 134 -11.67 -17.01 -13.66
C VAL A 134 -12.95 -16.37 -13.14
N LYS A 135 -12.87 -15.17 -12.56
CA LYS A 135 -14.02 -14.44 -12.01
C LYS A 135 -14.76 -13.59 -13.05
N SER A 136 -14.28 -13.53 -14.29
CA SER A 136 -14.81 -12.64 -15.33
C SER A 136 -14.86 -11.17 -14.90
N GLN A 137 -13.87 -10.73 -14.13
CA GLN A 137 -13.69 -9.36 -13.69
C GLN A 137 -12.37 -8.83 -14.26
N LYS A 138 -12.28 -7.52 -14.53
CA LYS A 138 -11.02 -6.92 -14.97
C LYS A 138 -10.04 -6.78 -13.78
N THR A 139 -10.58 -6.37 -12.64
CA THR A 139 -9.83 -6.07 -11.41
C THR A 139 -10.48 -6.79 -10.23
N MET A 140 -9.64 -7.35 -9.36
CA MET A 140 -10.00 -7.97 -8.10
C MET A 140 -9.37 -7.17 -6.96
N GLU A 141 -10.11 -6.97 -5.88
CA GLU A 141 -9.68 -6.18 -4.75
C GLU A 141 -9.66 -7.02 -3.48
N PHE A 142 -8.58 -6.92 -2.72
CA PHE A 142 -8.42 -7.64 -1.46
C PHE A 142 -7.96 -6.68 -0.38
N GLY A 143 -8.73 -6.60 0.71
CA GLY A 143 -8.38 -5.79 1.88
C GLY A 143 -7.09 -6.28 2.54
N HIS A 144 -6.29 -5.32 2.99
CA HIS A 144 -5.07 -5.50 3.75
C HIS A 144 -5.10 -4.59 4.98
N ASN A 145 -4.33 -4.97 6.00
CA ASN A 145 -4.18 -4.21 7.23
C ASN A 145 -2.70 -4.21 7.61
N THR A 146 -1.86 -3.61 6.76
CA THR A 146 -0.40 -3.74 6.85
C THR A 146 0.26 -2.37 6.96
N LEU A 147 0.97 -2.14 8.05
CA LEU A 147 1.83 -0.97 8.21
C LEU A 147 3.02 -1.07 7.26
N LEU A 148 3.37 0.06 6.64
CA LEU A 148 4.54 0.23 5.79
C LEU A 148 5.48 1.24 6.48
N PRO A 149 6.39 0.77 7.36
CA PRO A 149 7.28 1.66 8.10
C PRO A 149 8.20 2.46 7.17
N ALA A 150 8.65 3.63 7.62
CA ALA A 150 9.63 4.43 6.90
C ALA A 150 10.97 3.71 6.80
N SER A 151 11.67 3.85 5.67
CA SER A 151 13.00 3.24 5.42
C SER A 151 13.04 1.71 5.54
N GLU A 152 11.91 1.03 5.35
CA GLU A 152 11.81 -0.42 5.44
C GLU A 152 11.16 -1.03 4.18
N THR A 153 11.45 -2.32 3.95
CA THR A 153 10.74 -3.13 2.95
C THR A 153 9.80 -4.09 3.66
N THR A 154 8.53 -4.05 3.30
CA THR A 154 7.49 -4.94 3.82
C THR A 154 7.07 -5.93 2.75
N THR A 155 7.02 -7.22 3.10
CA THR A 155 6.49 -8.28 2.21
C THR A 155 5.02 -8.54 2.56
N VAL A 156 4.15 -8.46 1.57
CA VAL A 156 2.71 -8.64 1.70
C VAL A 156 2.28 -9.88 0.94
N TYR A 157 1.53 -10.76 1.61
CA TYR A 157 1.02 -12.01 1.05
C TYR A 157 -0.43 -11.86 0.61
N SER A 158 -0.77 -12.35 -0.59
CA SER A 158 -2.15 -12.29 -1.09
C SER A 158 -3.07 -13.17 -0.26
N SER A 159 -4.27 -12.67 0.04
CA SER A 159 -5.30 -13.45 0.74
C SER A 159 -6.02 -14.45 -0.19
N ALA A 160 -5.91 -14.26 -1.50
CA ALA A 160 -6.54 -15.04 -2.55
C ALA A 160 -5.52 -15.66 -3.53
N PRO A 161 -5.90 -16.76 -4.22
CA PRO A 161 -5.05 -17.44 -5.20
C PRO A 161 -4.99 -16.68 -6.53
N ILE A 162 -4.15 -15.65 -6.61
CA ILE A 162 -4.03 -14.73 -7.75
C ILE A 162 -3.74 -15.46 -9.07
N TYR A 163 -2.95 -16.54 -9.03
CA TYR A 163 -2.57 -17.32 -10.22
C TYR A 163 -3.53 -18.49 -10.51
N GLN A 164 -4.73 -18.49 -9.92
CA GLN A 164 -5.76 -19.48 -10.22
C GLN A 164 -6.24 -19.35 -11.67
N THR A 165 -6.22 -20.45 -12.42
CA THR A 165 -6.66 -20.53 -13.83
C THR A 165 -7.96 -21.32 -14.02
N GLU A 166 -8.48 -21.94 -12.97
CA GLU A 166 -9.64 -22.81 -13.04
C GLU A 166 -10.71 -22.40 -12.03
N GLY A 167 -11.98 -22.37 -12.44
CA GLY A 167 -13.09 -22.23 -11.53
C GLY A 167 -13.18 -23.39 -10.54
N ARG A 168 -13.59 -23.13 -9.30
CA ARG A 168 -13.84 -24.19 -8.31
C ARG A 168 -15.33 -24.41 -8.13
N LEU A 169 -15.75 -25.69 -8.10
CA LEU A 169 -17.12 -26.10 -7.74
C LEU A 169 -18.23 -25.38 -8.56
N GLY A 170 -18.00 -25.19 -9.87
CA GLY A 170 -18.95 -24.51 -10.75
C GLY A 170 -19.00 -22.98 -10.59
N MET A 171 -18.11 -22.40 -9.78
CA MET A 171 -17.95 -20.94 -9.65
C MET A 171 -16.71 -20.46 -10.39
N GLY A 172 -16.94 -19.72 -11.47
CA GLY A 172 -15.91 -19.12 -12.32
C GLY A 172 -15.66 -19.89 -13.62
N ALA A 173 -15.09 -19.19 -14.60
CA ALA A 173 -14.68 -19.76 -15.88
C ALA A 173 -13.30 -20.41 -15.78
N HIS A 174 -12.99 -21.31 -16.71
CA HIS A 174 -11.62 -21.75 -16.93
C HIS A 174 -10.92 -20.77 -17.87
N VAL A 175 -9.66 -20.45 -17.58
CA VAL A 175 -8.85 -19.62 -18.45
C VAL A 175 -8.48 -20.42 -19.70
N ASN A 176 -8.72 -19.85 -20.87
CA ASN A 176 -8.33 -20.44 -22.14
C ASN A 176 -6.89 -20.04 -22.46
N CYS A 177 -5.93 -20.80 -21.92
CA CYS A 177 -4.51 -20.44 -21.95
C CYS A 177 -3.87 -20.59 -23.32
N SER A 178 -4.42 -21.45 -24.21
CA SER A 178 -3.88 -21.63 -25.56
C SER A 178 -4.01 -20.38 -26.44
N ASP A 179 -4.97 -19.51 -26.12
CA ASP A 179 -5.31 -18.36 -26.96
C ASP A 179 -4.68 -17.05 -26.44
N LEU A 180 -4.04 -17.09 -25.26
CA LEU A 180 -3.54 -15.87 -24.59
C LEU A 180 -2.10 -15.53 -24.97
N GLY A 181 -1.22 -16.51 -25.17
CA GLY A 181 0.20 -16.24 -25.39
C GLY A 181 0.83 -15.55 -24.18
N THR A 182 1.01 -14.23 -24.24
CA THR A 182 1.47 -13.42 -23.10
C THR A 182 0.41 -12.39 -22.69
N ALA A 183 0.21 -12.21 -21.39
CA ALA A 183 -0.69 -11.19 -20.87
C ALA A 183 -0.09 -10.49 -19.64
N PRO A 184 -0.41 -9.19 -19.45
CA PRO A 184 -0.01 -8.47 -18.26
C PRO A 184 -0.84 -8.88 -17.04
N LEU A 185 -0.23 -8.76 -15.87
CA LEU A 185 -0.83 -8.71 -14.56
C LEU A 185 -0.30 -7.44 -13.89
N THR A 186 -1.18 -6.64 -13.29
CA THR A 186 -0.77 -5.47 -12.51
C THR A 186 -1.25 -5.62 -11.07
N VAL A 187 -0.38 -5.33 -10.11
CA VAL A 187 -0.76 -5.14 -8.70
C VAL A 187 -0.57 -3.68 -8.32
N THR A 188 -1.60 -3.07 -7.74
CA THR A 188 -1.56 -1.72 -7.18
C THR A 188 -1.87 -1.79 -5.70
N GLY A 189 -0.99 -1.24 -4.87
CA GLY A 189 -1.24 -1.06 -3.44
C GLY A 189 -2.02 0.23 -3.20
N ILE A 190 -3.14 0.15 -2.49
CA ILE A 190 -3.90 1.33 -2.05
C ILE A 190 -3.46 1.67 -0.64
N VAL A 191 -2.99 2.90 -0.47
CA VAL A 191 -2.36 3.35 0.77
C VAL A 191 -3.04 4.59 1.34
N GLN A 192 -2.96 4.75 2.66
CA GLN A 192 -3.54 5.92 3.36
C GLN A 192 -2.75 7.22 3.14
N ALA A 193 -1.43 7.13 2.97
CA ALA A 193 -0.58 8.29 2.74
C ALA A 193 0.45 8.02 1.63
N GLY A 194 0.64 8.99 0.74
CA GLY A 194 1.54 8.87 -0.42
C GLY A 194 0.84 8.41 -1.70
N ALA A 195 1.63 8.28 -2.76
CA ALA A 195 1.15 7.73 -4.01
C ALA A 195 0.95 6.21 -3.91
N ASN A 196 -0.10 5.71 -4.55
CA ASN A 196 -0.33 4.26 -4.67
C ASN A 196 0.77 3.62 -5.53
N PRO A 197 1.60 2.71 -4.97
CA PRO A 197 2.62 2.02 -5.74
C PRO A 197 1.99 0.95 -6.63
N SER A 198 2.57 0.71 -7.80
CA SER A 198 2.08 -0.30 -8.74
C SER A 198 3.23 -1.06 -9.40
N TYR A 199 2.99 -2.31 -9.76
CA TYR A 199 3.94 -3.21 -10.40
C TYR A 199 3.26 -4.01 -11.50
N LEU A 200 3.89 -4.04 -12.68
CA LEU A 200 3.46 -4.80 -13.84
C LEU A 200 4.31 -6.06 -13.95
N GLN A 201 3.65 -7.19 -14.12
CA GLN A 201 4.26 -8.48 -14.38
C GLN A 201 3.71 -9.07 -15.68
N THR A 202 4.58 -9.62 -16.51
CA THR A 202 4.19 -10.33 -17.72
C THR A 202 4.15 -11.82 -17.46
N ILE A 203 3.01 -12.43 -17.79
CA ILE A 203 2.78 -13.87 -17.66
C ILE A 203 2.66 -14.46 -19.06
N GLU A 204 3.41 -15.52 -19.31
CA GLU A 204 3.21 -16.41 -20.44
C GLU A 204 2.24 -17.54 -20.05
N TYR A 205 1.24 -17.74 -20.91
CA TYR A 205 0.21 -18.75 -20.79
C TYR A 205 0.46 -19.83 -21.84
N GLY A 206 0.78 -21.02 -21.35
CA GLY A 206 0.92 -22.23 -22.15
C GLY A 206 -0.03 -23.34 -21.69
N GLY A 207 0.24 -24.55 -22.16
CA GLY A 207 -0.57 -25.72 -21.87
C GLY A 207 -1.89 -25.78 -22.63
N THR A 208 -2.83 -26.57 -22.12
CA THR A 208 -4.16 -26.76 -22.71
C THR A 208 -5.25 -26.19 -21.80
N ASN A 209 -6.47 -26.06 -22.33
CA ASN A 209 -7.64 -25.72 -21.54
C ASN A 209 -7.79 -26.71 -20.36
N ASN A 210 -7.93 -26.19 -19.14
CA ASN A 210 -7.95 -26.94 -17.87
C ASN A 210 -6.62 -27.60 -17.46
N SER A 211 -5.50 -27.15 -18.04
CA SER A 211 -4.15 -27.53 -17.61
C SER A 211 -3.18 -26.43 -18.03
N CYS A 212 -3.48 -25.20 -17.59
CA CYS A 212 -2.67 -24.04 -17.92
C CYS A 212 -1.28 -24.15 -17.28
N GLU A 213 -0.25 -23.91 -18.08
CA GLU A 213 1.11 -23.78 -17.62
C GLU A 213 1.46 -22.30 -17.64
N LEU A 214 1.66 -21.70 -16.47
CA LEU A 214 2.01 -20.29 -16.35
C LEU A 214 3.52 -20.14 -16.15
N THR A 215 4.13 -19.18 -16.84
CA THR A 215 5.53 -18.79 -16.64
C THR A 215 5.60 -17.29 -16.42
N ILE A 216 6.36 -16.86 -15.41
CA ILE A 216 6.67 -15.44 -15.21
C ILE A 216 7.82 -15.07 -16.15
N VAL A 217 7.58 -14.11 -17.03
CA VAL A 217 8.55 -13.71 -18.07
C VAL A 217 9.40 -12.53 -17.59
N ASP A 218 8.74 -11.47 -17.13
CA ASP A 218 9.37 -10.23 -16.71
C ASP A 218 8.45 -9.49 -15.73
N GLY A 219 8.99 -8.51 -15.02
CA GLY A 219 8.20 -7.61 -14.19
C GLY A 219 9.01 -6.43 -13.66
N GLY A 220 8.32 -5.31 -13.47
CA GLY A 220 8.91 -4.10 -12.92
C GLY A 220 7.88 -3.14 -12.32
N PRO A 221 8.34 -2.20 -11.47
CA PRO A 221 7.51 -1.10 -11.01
C PRO A 221 6.92 -0.33 -12.19
N THR A 222 5.71 0.20 -12.03
CA THR A 222 5.12 1.13 -13.00
C THR A 222 5.11 2.52 -12.43
N ASP A 223 5.56 3.51 -13.19
CA ASP A 223 5.41 4.91 -12.79
C ASP A 223 3.93 5.27 -12.70
N SER A 224 3.50 5.71 -11.51
CA SER A 224 2.13 6.17 -11.24
C SER A 224 1.71 7.40 -12.07
N THR A 225 2.62 7.99 -12.85
CA THR A 225 2.40 9.18 -13.69
C THR A 225 1.97 8.88 -15.12
N GLN A 226 1.95 7.62 -15.56
CA GLN A 226 1.43 7.25 -16.89
C GLN A 226 0.01 6.71 -16.82
N THR A 227 -0.95 7.56 -16.45
CA THR A 227 -2.36 7.37 -16.85
C THR A 227 -2.97 8.72 -17.21
N THR A 228 -2.47 9.34 -18.28
CA THR A 228 -3.23 10.02 -19.35
C THR A 228 -2.28 10.86 -20.21
N SER A 229 -1.71 10.26 -21.26
CA SER A 229 -1.24 11.03 -22.42
C SER A 229 -1.46 10.20 -23.69
N ASN A 230 -2.72 10.05 -24.08
CA ASN A 230 -3.01 9.90 -25.51
C ASN A 230 -3.33 11.30 -26.04
N GLY A 231 -2.34 11.90 -26.68
CA GLY A 231 -2.47 13.10 -27.48
C GLY A 231 -3.26 12.84 -28.77
N GLU A 232 -4.11 13.81 -29.06
CA GLU A 232 -4.38 14.53 -30.32
C GLU A 232 -4.30 13.87 -31.72
N ASP A 233 -5.17 14.44 -32.57
CA ASP A 233 -5.23 14.49 -34.04
C ASP A 233 -5.90 13.35 -34.84
N ALA A 234 -7.19 13.55 -35.13
CA ALA A 234 -7.70 13.82 -36.49
C ALA A 234 -9.11 14.46 -36.44
#